data_AF-A0A834H3A9-F1
#
_entry.id   AF-A0A834H3A9-F1
#
_cell.length_a   1.000
_cell.length_b   1.000
_cell.length_c   1.000
_cell.angle_alpha   90.00
_cell.angle_beta   90.00
_cell.angle_gamma   90.00
#
_symmetry.space_group_name_H-M   'P 1'
#
loop_
_entity.id
_entity.type
_entity.pdbx_description
1 polymer ?
#
loop_
_entity_poly.entity_id
_entity_poly.type
_entity_poly.pdbx_seq_one_letter_code
_entity_poly.pdbx_strand_id
1 'polypeptide(L)'
;MMVTSSDLSRSQNAGTLVAHTPSLVDPWISETLSLHTPYPFRAPSLLVGWRPSFASHQDNPAATLQLCVDQRCLIYSLSIPSSLIYFLANPAHTFVGVGIHKDVEKLTGDYGLTVANAVDLRVPAAQAYGAWELRNAGLAVLARQVLGADGVKPRREVLKP
;
A
#
# COMPACT_ATOMS: atom_id res chain seq x y z
N MET A 1 -20.40 10.41 8.58
CA MET A 1 -21.35 9.36 9.00
C MET A 1 -20.57 8.38 9.85
N MET A 2 -20.74 8.45 11.17
CA MET A 2 -20.16 7.50 12.13
C MET A 2 -20.81 6.14 11.93
N VAL A 3 -20.04 5.06 11.97
CA VAL A 3 -20.58 3.71 12.19
C VAL A 3 -19.97 3.18 13.47
N THR A 4 -20.83 2.99 14.46
CA THR A 4 -20.55 2.44 15.78
C THR A 4 -20.40 0.92 15.72
N SER A 5 -19.51 0.40 16.57
CA SER A 5 -19.22 -1.02 16.77
C SER A 5 -20.29 -1.71 17.62
N SER A 6 -20.87 -2.79 17.10
CA SER A 6 -21.41 -3.90 17.89
C SER A 6 -21.73 -5.06 16.95
N ASP A 7 -20.82 -6.02 16.82
CA ASP A 7 -21.09 -7.45 17.08
C ASP A 7 -19.91 -8.31 16.63
N LEU A 8 -19.31 -9.00 17.60
CA LEU A 8 -18.25 -9.97 17.40
C LEU A 8 -18.90 -11.29 16.96
N SER A 9 -18.99 -11.49 15.64
CA SER A 9 -19.01 -12.83 15.07
C SER A 9 -18.01 -12.90 13.92
N ARG A 10 -17.33 -14.04 13.85
CA ARG A 10 -16.11 -14.34 13.10
C ARG A 10 -16.28 -14.06 11.58
N SER A 11 -16.05 -12.83 11.16
CA SER A 11 -15.96 -12.44 9.75
C SER A 11 -14.56 -11.93 9.47
N GLN A 12 -13.86 -12.53 8.50
CA GLN A 12 -12.68 -11.92 7.88
C GLN A 12 -13.16 -10.72 7.07
N ASN A 13 -13.40 -9.58 7.74
CA ASN A 13 -13.75 -8.35 7.08
C ASN A 13 -12.47 -7.69 6.55
N ALA A 14 -12.30 -7.70 5.22
CA ALA A 14 -11.36 -6.81 4.57
C ALA A 14 -11.71 -5.35 4.93
N GLY A 15 -10.81 -4.67 5.64
CA GLY A 15 -11.05 -3.34 6.18
C GLY A 15 -10.22 -2.30 5.45
N THR A 16 -10.85 -1.31 4.82
CA THR A 16 -10.17 -0.13 4.29
C THR A 16 -10.45 1.06 5.20
N LEU A 17 -9.41 1.64 5.78
CA LEU A 17 -9.47 2.88 6.54
C LEU A 17 -8.99 4.04 5.67
N VAL A 18 -9.90 4.97 5.36
CA VAL A 18 -9.52 6.26 4.77
C VAL A 18 -9.34 7.24 5.91
N ALA A 19 -8.12 7.69 6.13
CA ALA A 19 -7.79 8.60 7.21
C ALA A 19 -7.31 9.94 6.64
N HIS A 20 -7.97 11.01 7.05
CA HIS A 20 -7.53 12.40 6.85
C HIS A 20 -6.96 13.01 8.15
N THR A 21 -7.02 12.25 9.25
CA THR A 21 -6.58 12.68 10.58
C THR A 21 -5.42 11.79 11.04
N PRO A 22 -4.27 12.36 11.45
CA PRO A 22 -3.11 11.57 11.91
C PRO A 22 -3.41 10.68 13.12
N SER A 23 -4.36 11.06 13.98
CA SER A 23 -4.75 10.26 15.14
C SER A 23 -5.34 8.88 14.82
N LEU A 24 -5.72 8.63 13.56
CA LEU A 24 -6.23 7.33 13.11
C LEU A 24 -5.12 6.40 12.59
N VAL A 25 -3.91 6.93 12.38
CA VAL A 25 -2.77 6.16 11.87
C VAL A 25 -2.17 5.28 12.96
N ASP A 26 -1.93 5.83 14.16
CA ASP A 26 -1.30 5.09 15.26
C ASP A 26 -2.13 3.87 15.69
N PRO A 27 -3.46 3.98 15.89
CA PRO A 27 -4.30 2.82 16.21
C PRO A 27 -4.27 1.78 15.08
N TRP A 28 -4.31 2.22 13.82
CA TRP A 28 -4.25 1.30 12.68
C TRP A 28 -2.93 0.53 12.62
N ILE A 29 -1.79 1.22 12.82
CA ILE A 29 -0.47 0.57 12.87
C ILE A 29 -0.42 -0.43 14.02
N SER A 30 -0.81 0.00 15.23
CA SER A 30 -0.77 -0.85 16.43
C SER A 30 -1.63 -2.11 16.27
N GLU A 31 -2.84 -1.96 15.75
CA GLU A 31 -3.76 -3.08 15.55
C GLU A 31 -3.31 -3.97 14.39
N THR A 32 -2.71 -3.41 13.34
CA THR A 32 -2.18 -4.20 12.23
C THR A 32 -1.00 -5.04 12.68
N LEU A 33 -0.07 -4.46 13.46
CA LEU A 33 1.08 -5.18 14.00
C LEU A 33 0.69 -6.24 15.04
N SER A 34 -0.32 -5.98 15.89
CA SER A 34 -0.77 -6.96 16.89
C SER A 34 -1.40 -8.19 16.25
N LEU A 35 -2.18 -8.00 15.17
CA LEU A 35 -2.78 -9.10 14.40
C LEU A 35 -1.76 -9.89 13.57
N HIS A 36 -0.62 -9.28 13.25
CA HIS A 36 0.47 -9.89 12.47
C HIS A 36 1.61 -10.40 13.36
N THR A 37 1.32 -10.79 14.61
CA THR A 37 2.32 -11.35 15.53
C THR A 37 3.04 -12.53 14.84
N PRO A 38 4.39 -12.56 14.87
CA PRO A 38 5.17 -13.41 13.98
C PRO A 38 4.93 -14.88 14.29
N TYR A 39 4.13 -15.53 13.45
CA TYR A 39 4.24 -16.97 13.27
C TYR A 39 5.55 -17.21 12.50
N PRO A 40 6.36 -18.24 12.83
CA PRO A 40 7.75 -18.40 12.35
C PRO A 40 7.96 -18.46 10.82
N PHE A 41 6.90 -18.34 10.02
CA PHE A 41 6.92 -18.41 8.56
C PHE A 41 6.14 -17.29 7.86
N ARG A 42 5.57 -16.32 8.58
CA ARG A 42 4.81 -15.23 7.97
C ARG A 42 5.51 -13.90 8.25
N ALA A 43 6.48 -13.57 7.40
CA ALA A 43 6.88 -12.17 7.27
C ALA A 43 5.64 -11.38 6.82
N PRO A 44 5.29 -10.25 7.45
CA PRO A 44 4.21 -9.41 6.96
C PRO A 44 4.62 -8.92 5.57
N SER A 45 4.06 -9.54 4.52
CA SER A 45 4.17 -9.02 3.17
C SER A 45 3.27 -7.80 3.10
N LEU A 46 3.84 -6.62 3.33
CA LEU A 46 3.12 -5.37 3.23
C LEU A 46 3.13 -4.92 1.76
N LEU A 47 1.96 -4.82 1.16
CA LEU A 47 1.79 -4.21 -0.15
C LEU A 47 1.68 -2.70 0.02
N VAL A 48 2.65 -1.96 -0.52
CA VAL A 48 2.57 -0.49 -0.62
C VAL A 48 2.10 -0.16 -2.02
N GLY A 49 0.89 0.38 -2.10
CA GLY A 49 0.42 1.05 -3.29
C GLY A 49 0.64 2.54 -3.12
N TRP A 50 1.36 3.18 -4.05
CA TRP A 50 1.42 4.63 -4.07
C TRP A 50 0.57 5.14 -5.24
N ARG A 51 -0.22 6.20 -5.01
CA ARG A 51 -0.89 6.95 -6.07
C ARG A 51 -0.54 8.42 -5.93
N PRO A 52 0.36 8.96 -6.77
CA PRO A 52 0.61 10.38 -6.79
C PRO A 52 -0.61 11.09 -7.42
N SER A 53 -0.92 12.29 -6.93
CA SER A 53 -1.89 13.16 -7.60
C SER A 53 -1.28 13.66 -8.91
N PHE A 54 -1.69 13.06 -10.01
CA PHE A 54 -1.34 13.53 -11.36
C PHE A 54 -2.30 14.66 -11.77
N ALA A 55 -2.20 15.82 -11.15
CA ALA A 55 -2.70 17.05 -11.78
C ALA A 55 -1.56 17.63 -12.63
N SER A 56 -1.79 17.67 -13.95
CA SER A 56 -0.79 18.05 -14.95
C SER A 56 -0.20 19.44 -14.68
N HIS A 57 1.11 19.58 -14.87
CA HIS A 57 1.90 20.84 -14.82
C HIS A 57 2.32 21.39 -13.45
N GLN A 58 2.08 20.71 -12.34
CA GLN A 58 2.67 21.08 -11.05
C GLN A 58 3.29 19.85 -10.39
N ASP A 59 4.52 20.00 -9.89
CA ASP A 59 5.12 19.06 -8.93
C ASP A 59 4.29 19.11 -7.65
N ASN A 60 3.14 18.43 -7.69
CA ASN A 60 2.28 18.33 -6.54
C ASN A 60 2.90 17.34 -5.56
N PRO A 61 3.03 17.73 -4.28
CA PRO A 61 3.47 16.82 -3.26
C PRO A 61 2.54 15.60 -3.23
N ALA A 62 3.13 14.45 -2.98
CA ALA A 62 2.49 13.17 -3.11
C ALA A 62 1.19 13.08 -2.25
N ALA A 63 0.02 13.15 -2.89
CA ALA A 63 -1.23 13.44 -2.18
C ALA A 63 -1.80 12.30 -1.31
N THR A 64 -1.51 11.03 -1.62
CA THR A 64 -2.14 9.88 -0.93
C THR A 64 -1.21 8.66 -0.86
N LEU A 65 -0.95 8.20 0.38
CA LEU A 65 -0.29 6.93 0.67
C LEU A 65 -1.33 5.81 0.78
N GLN A 66 -1.09 4.64 0.16
CA GLN A 66 -1.86 3.43 0.40
C GLN A 66 -0.97 2.29 0.92
N LEU A 67 -1.21 1.86 2.16
CA LEU A 67 -0.53 0.72 2.79
C LEU A 67 -1.52 -0.41 2.98
N CYS A 68 -1.22 -1.63 2.55
CA CYS A 68 -2.08 -2.79 2.72
C CYS A 68 -1.30 -3.96 3.35
N VAL A 69 -1.66 -4.35 4.56
CA VAL A 69 -1.14 -5.54 5.24
C VAL A 69 -2.25 -6.58 5.32
N ASP A 70 -2.05 -7.73 4.71
CA ASP A 70 -3.07 -8.76 4.49
C ASP A 70 -4.36 -8.13 3.91
N GLN A 71 -5.48 -8.19 4.64
CA GLN A 71 -6.78 -7.67 4.22
C GLN A 71 -7.09 -6.27 4.76
N ARG A 72 -6.09 -5.57 5.32
CA ARG A 72 -6.26 -4.25 5.93
C ARG A 72 -5.50 -3.21 5.14
N CYS A 73 -6.22 -2.23 4.60
CA CYS A 73 -5.61 -1.11 3.87
C CYS A 73 -5.82 0.21 4.61
N LEU A 74 -4.76 1.01 4.70
CA LEU A 74 -4.77 2.41 5.11
C LEU A 74 -4.59 3.26 3.86
N ILE A 75 -5.53 4.17 3.60
CA ILE A 75 -5.42 5.22 2.59
C ILE A 75 -5.31 6.54 3.35
N TYR A 76 -4.18 7.22 3.20
CA TYR A 76 -3.82 8.33 4.07
C TYR A 76 -3.31 9.55 3.31
N SER A 77 -3.86 10.73 3.59
CA SER A 77 -3.47 12.00 2.95
C SER A 77 -3.11 13.07 3.99
N LEU A 78 -1.96 13.73 3.80
CA LEU A 78 -1.64 15.11 4.23
C LEU A 78 -1.14 15.43 5.66
N SER A 79 -0.67 14.48 6.46
CA SER A 79 0.25 14.82 7.57
C SER A 79 0.99 13.60 8.09
N ILE A 80 2.29 13.46 7.88
CA ILE A 80 2.96 12.19 8.22
C ILE A 80 3.25 12.11 9.73
N PRO A 81 2.55 11.27 10.52
CA PRO A 81 2.83 11.13 11.95
C PRO A 81 4.14 10.36 12.15
N SER A 82 4.82 10.60 13.28
CA SER A 82 6.09 9.94 13.61
C SER A 82 6.00 8.41 13.58
N SER A 83 4.85 7.86 13.99
CA SER A 83 4.58 6.41 13.93
C SER A 83 4.70 5.84 12.52
N LEU A 84 4.22 6.56 11.51
CA LEU A 84 4.31 6.17 10.11
C LEU A 84 5.75 6.24 9.61
N ILE A 85 6.53 7.22 10.06
CA ILE A 85 7.96 7.33 9.75
C ILE A 85 8.71 6.10 10.29
N TYR A 86 8.53 5.78 11.57
CA TYR A 86 9.15 4.60 12.18
C TYR A 86 8.70 3.30 11.54
N PHE A 87 7.41 3.22 11.18
CA PHE A 87 6.85 2.05 10.52
C PHE A 87 7.49 1.81 9.15
N LEU A 88 7.62 2.86 8.32
CA LEU A 88 8.24 2.80 6.98
C LEU A 88 9.75 2.51 7.04
N ALA A 89 10.45 3.05 8.03
CA ALA A 89 11.90 2.88 8.19
C ALA A 89 12.31 1.56 8.86
N ASN A 90 11.37 0.74 9.34
CA ASN A 90 11.68 -0.47 10.09
C ASN A 90 12.24 -1.58 9.15
N PRO A 91 13.49 -2.04 9.35
CA PRO A 91 14.11 -3.08 8.52
C PRO A 91 13.53 -4.49 8.76
N ALA A 92 12.64 -4.67 9.73
CA ALA A 92 11.88 -5.91 9.91
C ALA A 92 10.68 -6.00 8.94
N HIS A 93 10.31 -4.91 8.29
CA HIS A 93 9.20 -4.86 7.33
C HIS A 93 9.74 -4.97 5.90
N THR A 94 8.98 -5.61 5.01
CA THR A 94 9.24 -5.65 3.57
C THR A 94 8.09 -4.97 2.86
N PHE A 95 8.40 -3.98 2.03
CA PHE A 95 7.41 -3.16 1.34
C PHE A 95 7.40 -3.56 -0.12
N VAL A 96 6.27 -4.08 -0.58
CA VAL A 96 6.15 -4.74 -1.87
C VAL A 96 5.22 -3.92 -2.77
N GLY A 97 5.61 -3.66 -4.01
CA GLY A 97 4.79 -2.88 -4.93
C GLY A 97 5.20 -3.04 -6.38
N VAL A 98 4.51 -2.37 -7.30
CA VAL A 98 4.81 -2.38 -8.74
C VAL A 98 5.34 -1.00 -9.12
N GLY A 99 6.62 -0.91 -9.48
CA GLY A 99 7.25 0.39 -9.69
C GLY A 99 7.66 1.10 -8.41
N ILE A 100 7.66 0.39 -7.27
CA ILE A 100 7.78 0.96 -5.92
C ILE A 100 9.02 1.84 -5.71
N HIS A 101 10.13 1.58 -6.41
CA HIS A 101 11.34 2.41 -6.26
C HIS A 101 11.10 3.88 -6.64
N LYS A 102 10.29 4.15 -7.67
CA LYS A 102 9.91 5.54 -8.04
C LYS A 102 9.05 6.19 -6.96
N ASP A 103 8.21 5.39 -6.31
CA ASP A 103 7.36 5.86 -5.22
C ASP A 103 8.18 6.18 -3.98
N VAL A 104 9.18 5.35 -3.67
CA VAL A 104 10.15 5.60 -2.58
C VAL A 104 10.97 6.86 -2.87
N GLU A 105 11.50 7.02 -4.08
CA GLU A 105 12.21 8.24 -4.48
C GLU A 105 11.35 9.49 -4.29
N LYS A 106 10.06 9.44 -4.67
CA LYS A 106 9.11 10.55 -4.47
C LYS A 106 8.81 10.80 -2.99
N LEU A 107 8.64 9.75 -2.19
CA LEU A 107 8.44 9.87 -0.73
C LEU A 107 9.64 10.50 -0.03
N THR A 108 10.86 10.13 -0.44
CA THR A 108 12.08 10.75 0.06
C THR A 108 12.20 12.20 -0.39
N GLY A 109 11.94 12.50 -1.66
CA GLY A 109 12.02 13.86 -2.21
C GLY A 109 10.99 14.83 -1.63
N ASP A 110 9.72 14.42 -1.54
CA ASP A 110 8.62 15.29 -1.13
C ASP A 110 8.52 15.42 0.40
N TYR A 111 8.90 14.37 1.16
CA TYR A 111 8.65 14.29 2.60
C TYR A 111 9.84 13.86 3.46
N GLY A 112 11.01 13.59 2.88
CA GLY A 112 12.17 13.10 3.61
C GLY A 112 11.99 11.69 4.22
N LEU A 113 11.02 10.91 3.71
CA LEU A 113 10.75 9.58 4.24
C LEU A 113 11.76 8.55 3.75
N THR A 114 12.13 7.66 4.66
CA THR A 114 12.89 6.45 4.36
C THR A 114 11.95 5.25 4.37
N VAL A 115 11.99 4.44 3.32
CA VAL A 115 11.27 3.16 3.24
C VAL A 115 12.30 2.05 3.20
N ALA A 116 12.34 1.20 4.24
CA ALA A 116 13.24 0.06 4.29
C ALA A 116 12.79 -1.05 3.32
N ASN A 117 13.69 -1.95 2.90
CA ASN A 117 13.36 -3.20 2.17
C ASN A 117 12.26 -3.10 1.09
N ALA A 118 12.34 -2.11 0.21
CA ALA A 118 11.40 -1.97 -0.90
C ALA A 118 11.67 -3.03 -1.99
N VAL A 119 10.64 -3.78 -2.39
CA VAL A 119 10.72 -4.87 -3.37
C VAL A 119 9.71 -4.63 -4.49
N ASP A 120 10.23 -4.49 -5.70
CA ASP A 120 9.41 -4.40 -6.90
C ASP A 120 8.98 -5.79 -7.40
N LEU A 121 7.68 -6.08 -7.35
CA LEU A 121 7.09 -7.37 -7.77
C LEU A 121 7.41 -7.77 -9.21
N ARG A 122 7.72 -6.81 -10.08
CA ARG A 122 8.01 -7.07 -11.49
C ARG A 122 9.23 -7.97 -11.67
N VAL A 123 10.22 -7.86 -10.78
CA VAL A 123 11.46 -8.66 -10.84
C VAL A 123 11.22 -10.13 -10.48
N PRO A 124 10.71 -10.47 -9.28
CA PRO A 124 10.46 -11.87 -8.93
C PRO A 124 9.38 -12.51 -9.83
N ALA A 125 8.39 -11.75 -10.31
CA ALA A 125 7.42 -12.28 -11.26
C ALA A 125 8.07 -12.66 -12.61
N ALA A 126 8.93 -11.80 -13.17
CA ALA A 126 9.63 -12.13 -14.41
C ALA A 126 10.52 -13.37 -14.27
N GLN A 127 11.19 -13.52 -13.12
CA GLN A 127 12.04 -14.68 -12.84
C GLN A 127 11.23 -15.97 -12.66
N ALA A 128 10.16 -15.93 -11.85
CA ALA A 128 9.35 -17.10 -11.54
C ALA A 128 8.63 -17.68 -12.76
N TYR A 129 8.24 -16.83 -13.72
CA TYR A 129 7.51 -17.25 -14.92
C TYR A 129 8.36 -17.31 -16.19
N GLY A 130 9.67 -17.00 -16.11
CA GLY A 130 10.55 -16.94 -17.29
C GLY A 130 10.13 -15.89 -18.33
N ALA A 131 9.42 -14.85 -17.91
CA ALA A 131 8.73 -13.88 -18.75
C ALA A 131 9.32 -12.48 -18.53
N TRP A 132 10.34 -12.12 -19.31
CA TRP A 132 11.10 -10.88 -19.14
C TRP A 132 10.26 -9.61 -19.33
N GLU A 133 9.18 -9.70 -20.11
CA GLU A 133 8.22 -8.63 -20.35
C GLU A 133 7.49 -8.18 -19.07
N LEU A 134 7.39 -9.06 -18.06
CA LEU A 134 6.79 -8.73 -16.76
C LEU A 134 7.60 -7.69 -15.99
N ARG A 135 8.87 -7.46 -16.34
CA ARG A 135 9.69 -6.38 -15.77
C ARG A 135 9.12 -4.99 -16.05
N ASN A 136 8.28 -4.87 -17.08
CA ASN A 136 7.60 -3.64 -17.48
C ASN A 136 6.08 -3.70 -17.30
N ALA A 137 5.57 -4.78 -16.72
CA ALA A 137 4.13 -4.98 -16.53
C ALA A 137 3.57 -4.09 -15.40
N GLY A 138 2.33 -3.62 -15.62
CA GLY A 138 1.54 -3.00 -14.56
C GLY A 138 0.87 -4.03 -13.65
N LEU A 139 0.34 -3.57 -12.51
CA LEU A 139 -0.28 -4.44 -11.49
C LEU A 139 -1.36 -5.38 -12.04
N ALA A 140 -2.20 -4.90 -12.97
CA ALA A 140 -3.26 -5.73 -13.55
C ALA A 140 -2.73 -6.90 -14.39
N VAL A 141 -1.64 -6.69 -15.13
CA VAL A 141 -1.00 -7.74 -15.94
C VAL A 141 -0.34 -8.76 -15.01
N LEU A 142 0.36 -8.29 -13.97
CA LEU A 142 0.95 -9.16 -12.96
C LEU A 142 -0.11 -9.97 -12.21
N ALA A 143 -1.21 -9.34 -11.79
CA ALA A 143 -2.31 -10.01 -11.10
C ALA A 143 -2.95 -11.10 -11.99
N ARG A 144 -3.16 -10.81 -13.28
CA ARG A 144 -3.64 -11.83 -14.23
C ARG A 144 -2.64 -13.00 -14.35
N GLN A 145 -1.36 -12.69 -14.53
CA GLN A 145 -0.33 -13.72 -14.70
C GLN A 145 -0.20 -14.62 -13.47
N VAL A 146 -0.24 -14.04 -12.27
CA VAL A 146 0.03 -14.76 -11.02
C VAL A 146 -1.22 -15.42 -10.45
N LEU A 147 -2.35 -14.70 -10.45
CA LEU A 147 -3.59 -15.13 -9.77
C LEU A 147 -4.64 -15.69 -10.74
N GLY A 148 -4.41 -15.63 -12.07
CA GLY A 148 -5.45 -15.91 -13.07
C GLY A 148 -6.63 -14.93 -13.00
N ALA A 149 -6.48 -13.81 -12.29
CA ALA A 149 -7.55 -12.85 -12.06
C ALA A 149 -7.70 -11.91 -13.26
N ASP A 150 -8.84 -11.97 -13.95
CA ASP A 150 -9.19 -10.95 -14.93
C ASP A 150 -9.60 -9.66 -14.22
N GLY A 151 -8.69 -8.69 -14.23
CA GLY A 151 -8.80 -7.47 -13.43
C GLY A 151 -10.07 -6.65 -13.72
N VAL A 152 -10.94 -6.51 -12.71
CA VAL A 152 -11.89 -5.40 -12.65
C VAL A 152 -11.10 -4.13 -12.36
N LYS A 153 -10.84 -3.35 -13.41
CA LYS A 153 -10.36 -1.97 -13.28
C LYS A 153 -11.50 -1.14 -12.66
N PRO A 154 -11.30 -0.38 -11.56
CA PRO A 154 -12.33 0.56 -11.11
C PRO A 154 -12.65 1.51 -12.26
N ARG A 155 -13.93 1.64 -12.61
CA ARG A 155 -14.38 2.62 -13.59
C ARG A 155 -13.91 3.99 -13.13
N ARG A 156 -13.31 4.74 -14.05
CA ARG A 156 -13.07 6.18 -13.89
C ARG A 156 -14.44 6.82 -13.82
N GLU A 157 -14.96 7.07 -12.62
CA GLU A 157 -16.06 8.00 -12.46
C GLU A 157 -15.47 9.39 -12.66
N VAL A 158 -15.62 9.90 -13.89
CA VAL A 158 -15.44 11.32 -14.16
C VAL A 158 -16.59 12.00 -13.42
N LEU A 159 -16.30 12.56 -12.24
CA LEU A 159 -17.18 13.54 -11.62
C LEU A 159 -17.31 14.69 -12.62
N LYS A 160 -18.45 14.76 -13.29
CA LYS A 160 -18.84 15.96 -14.03
C LYS A 160 -19.15 17.06 -13.00
N PRO A 161 -18.79 18.31 -13.31
CA PRO A 161 -19.00 19.46 -12.43
C PRO A 161 -20.47 19.67 -12.10
#